data_AF-A0A7K2ZC98-F1
#
_entry.id   AF-A0A7K2ZC98-F1
#
_cell.length_a   1.000
_cell.length_b   1.000
_cell.length_c   1.000
_cell.angle_alpha   90.00
_cell.angle_beta   90.00
_cell.angle_gamma   90.00
#
_symmetry.space_group_name_H-M   'P 1'
#
loop_
_entity.id
_entity.type
_entity.pdbx_description
1 polymer ?
#
loop_
_entity_poly.entity_id
_entity_poly.type
_entity_poly.pdbx_seq_one_letter_code
_entity_poly.pdbx_strand_id
1 'polypeptide(L)'
;MHVRTRPLSGRPGRAVLLVLAMLAALLAAAVPSATTAQAAVPDRWGFAYLDNATPPAGYVPDPSRQWGSWTSPSTNPVKVDQIGLGSYVVHFPLIGGPGGVAHATAVSSAARWCQISDWKTVGSGQDVYVSCYLPSGAPSNSTFTVLYTSSSGLPPTPSGSYGYLNSDGSGTVLGQYNSAGAVNAVSKGATGLWKAWLPGLGLASNAGNLQVTAVDAKQGARCKVSDWSPGTAGQTIVVACYNASDVPYDTEWTLSYSYLRAVHGPAFAPRSFGYLWYNGSLPPLTNYNSSGATNTLAGSGAPFTVTLPSVAVPSDTSQVTAYGKSPDYCGLYAPWARPSGSVGLPVACFGPGGTQVKTPFFAAYTSAI
;
A
#
# COMPACT_ATOMS: atom_id res chain seq x y z
N MET A 1 82.43 29.44 -58.47
CA MET A 1 81.66 29.91 -57.30
C MET A 1 80.55 28.91 -57.00
N HIS A 2 80.71 28.09 -55.95
CA HIS A 2 79.71 27.10 -55.56
C HIS A 2 78.80 27.67 -54.48
N VAL A 3 77.52 27.85 -54.81
CA VAL A 3 76.47 28.24 -53.87
C VAL A 3 75.83 26.95 -53.33
N ARG A 4 75.92 26.74 -52.00
CA ARG A 4 75.17 25.73 -51.26
C ARG A 4 73.80 26.29 -50.90
N THR A 5 72.74 25.67 -51.39
CA THR A 5 71.36 25.86 -50.91
C THR A 5 70.87 24.60 -50.20
N ARG A 6 70.50 24.73 -48.91
CA ARG A 6 69.84 23.69 -48.11
C ARG A 6 68.35 23.60 -48.50
N PRO A 7 67.73 22.41 -48.57
CA PRO A 7 66.29 22.30 -48.69
C PRO A 7 65.62 22.39 -47.30
N LEU A 8 64.59 23.24 -47.21
CA LEU A 8 63.69 23.34 -46.07
C LEU A 8 62.62 22.24 -46.17
N SER A 9 62.60 21.40 -45.13
CA SER A 9 61.58 20.39 -44.84
C SER A 9 60.31 21.07 -44.32
N GLY A 10 59.16 20.79 -44.94
CA GLY A 10 57.85 21.26 -44.47
C GLY A 10 56.72 20.42 -45.03
N ARG A 11 56.40 19.30 -44.36
CA ARG A 11 55.29 18.39 -44.69
C ARG A 11 53.93 19.09 -44.43
N PRO A 12 53.06 19.32 -45.45
CA PRO A 12 51.76 19.98 -45.24
C PRO A 12 50.64 19.01 -44.80
N GLY A 13 50.93 17.72 -44.63
CA GLY A 13 49.90 16.69 -44.39
C GLY A 13 49.38 16.55 -42.96
N ARG A 14 50.09 17.07 -41.95
CA ARG A 14 49.70 16.89 -40.53
C ARG A 14 48.68 17.90 -40.02
N ALA A 15 48.67 19.11 -40.57
CA ALA A 15 47.75 20.17 -40.13
C ALA A 15 46.31 19.92 -40.62
N VAL A 16 46.14 19.43 -41.85
CA VAL A 16 44.82 19.16 -42.45
C VAL A 16 44.09 18.02 -41.73
N LEU A 17 44.81 16.97 -41.32
CA LEU A 17 44.26 15.85 -40.55
C LEU A 17 43.84 16.24 -39.12
N LEU A 18 44.55 17.19 -38.49
CA LEU A 18 44.17 17.71 -37.17
C LEU A 18 42.92 18.60 -37.23
N VAL A 19 42.76 19.41 -38.28
CA VAL A 19 41.58 20.27 -38.45
C VAL A 19 40.31 19.46 -38.74
N LEU A 20 40.40 18.42 -39.57
CA LEU A 20 39.27 17.51 -39.84
C LEU A 20 38.87 16.69 -38.61
N ALA A 21 39.83 16.25 -37.78
CA ALA A 21 39.54 15.56 -36.53
C ALA A 21 38.89 16.49 -35.48
N MET A 22 39.28 17.77 -35.42
CA MET A 22 38.63 18.75 -34.53
C MET A 22 37.21 19.11 -34.99
N LEU A 23 36.94 19.21 -36.30
CA LEU A 23 35.58 19.44 -36.80
C LEU A 23 34.66 18.24 -36.55
N ALA A 24 35.14 17.00 -36.65
CA ALA A 24 34.36 15.82 -36.28
C ALA A 24 34.08 15.74 -34.77
N ALA A 25 35.01 16.19 -33.93
CA ALA A 25 34.81 16.28 -32.47
C ALA A 25 33.86 17.42 -32.06
N LEU A 26 33.82 18.52 -32.81
CA LEU A 26 32.92 19.65 -32.56
C LEU A 26 31.47 19.41 -33.04
N LEU A 27 31.26 18.53 -34.03
CA LEU A 27 29.92 18.11 -34.48
C LEU A 27 29.30 16.97 -33.63
N ALA A 28 30.09 16.27 -32.80
CA ALA A 28 29.59 15.29 -31.84
C ALA A 28 29.09 15.92 -30.51
N ALA A 29 29.37 17.20 -30.28
CA ALA A 29 29.09 17.88 -29.02
C ALA A 29 27.72 18.61 -28.96
N ALA A 30 26.88 18.48 -29.99
CA ALA A 30 25.59 19.16 -30.06
C ALA A 30 24.44 18.23 -30.45
N VAL A 31 24.47 16.98 -29.98
CA VAL A 31 23.21 16.21 -29.89
C VAL A 31 22.51 16.76 -28.66
N PRO A 32 21.39 17.49 -28.77
CA PRO A 32 20.58 17.76 -27.61
C PRO A 32 20.20 16.39 -27.05
N SER A 33 20.66 16.08 -25.84
CA SER A 33 20.09 15.00 -25.05
C SER A 33 18.60 15.29 -25.02
N ALA A 34 17.82 14.52 -25.75
CA ALA A 34 16.38 14.54 -25.60
C ALA A 34 16.15 14.18 -24.13
N THR A 35 15.89 15.17 -23.29
CA THR A 35 15.27 14.93 -22.01
C THR A 35 13.96 14.25 -22.37
N THR A 36 13.91 12.93 -22.17
CA THR A 36 12.65 12.23 -22.15
C THR A 36 11.80 13.01 -21.16
N ALA A 37 10.75 13.68 -21.65
CA ALA A 37 9.72 14.16 -20.77
C ALA A 37 9.26 12.94 -19.98
N GLN A 38 9.63 12.85 -18.69
CA GLN A 38 9.09 11.85 -17.80
C GLN A 38 7.61 12.14 -17.70
N ALA A 39 6.81 11.43 -18.50
CA ALA A 39 5.37 11.47 -18.43
C ALA A 39 4.96 11.13 -17.00
N ALA A 40 4.20 12.02 -16.36
CA ALA A 40 3.71 11.79 -15.02
C ALA A 40 2.82 10.54 -15.01
N VAL A 41 3.23 9.49 -14.30
CA VAL A 41 2.29 8.79 -13.43
C VAL A 41 2.96 8.44 -12.10
N PRO A 42 3.34 9.43 -11.28
CA PRO A 42 3.89 9.16 -9.98
C PRO A 42 2.71 8.90 -9.04
N ASP A 43 2.52 7.63 -8.72
CA ASP A 43 1.60 7.11 -7.71
C ASP A 43 0.10 7.14 -8.08
N ARG A 44 -0.48 5.94 -8.20
CA ARG A 44 -1.90 5.73 -8.45
C ARG A 44 -2.52 5.10 -7.21
N TRP A 45 -3.46 5.80 -6.59
CA TRP A 45 -4.14 5.30 -5.41
C TRP A 45 -5.59 5.77 -5.37
N GLY A 46 -6.41 5.02 -4.65
CA GLY A 46 -7.80 5.34 -4.37
C GLY A 46 -8.30 4.55 -3.17
N PHE A 47 -9.19 5.15 -2.40
CA PHE A 47 -9.87 4.47 -1.30
C PHE A 47 -11.38 4.76 -1.31
N ALA A 48 -12.14 3.88 -0.68
CA ALA A 48 -13.55 4.08 -0.42
C ALA A 48 -13.99 3.34 0.84
N TYR A 49 -15.07 3.81 1.45
CA TYR A 49 -15.87 3.08 2.41
C TYR A 49 -17.21 2.76 1.78
N LEU A 50 -17.54 1.47 1.63
CA LEU A 50 -18.88 1.06 1.25
C LEU A 50 -19.79 1.16 2.49
N ASP A 51 -20.68 2.14 2.52
CA ASP A 51 -21.61 2.42 3.62
C ASP A 51 -22.95 1.68 3.53
N ASN A 52 -23.19 0.95 2.43
CA ASN A 52 -24.36 0.12 2.22
C ASN A 52 -23.94 -1.31 1.87
N ALA A 53 -24.27 -2.29 2.72
CA ALA A 53 -23.88 -3.69 2.52
C ALA A 53 -24.59 -4.37 1.33
N THR A 54 -25.71 -3.82 0.85
CA THR A 54 -26.45 -4.27 -0.35
C THR A 54 -26.68 -3.09 -1.28
N PRO A 55 -25.61 -2.55 -1.88
CA PRO A 55 -25.70 -1.38 -2.74
C PRO A 55 -26.48 -1.73 -4.02
N PRO A 56 -27.32 -0.82 -4.54
CA PRO A 56 -27.85 -0.95 -5.90
C PRO A 56 -26.71 -0.80 -6.94
N ALA A 57 -26.97 -1.17 -8.19
CA ALA A 57 -26.00 -0.99 -9.26
C ALA A 57 -25.64 0.51 -9.46
N GLY A 58 -24.36 0.79 -9.65
CA GLY A 58 -23.79 2.12 -9.82
C GLY A 58 -23.76 2.95 -8.53
N TYR A 59 -23.88 2.33 -7.36
CA TYR A 59 -23.93 3.04 -6.09
C TYR A 59 -22.68 3.88 -5.85
N VAL A 60 -22.88 5.12 -5.43
CA VAL A 60 -21.81 6.04 -5.04
C VAL A 60 -21.78 6.09 -3.51
N PRO A 61 -20.73 5.57 -2.85
CA PRO A 61 -20.60 5.65 -1.40
C PRO A 61 -20.41 7.09 -0.90
N ASP A 62 -20.54 7.31 0.41
CA ASP A 62 -20.34 8.63 1.04
C ASP A 62 -19.08 9.37 0.51
N PRO A 63 -19.23 10.50 -0.22
CA PRO A 63 -18.11 11.25 -0.81
C PRO A 63 -17.07 11.72 0.22
N SER A 64 -17.44 11.84 1.49
CA SER A 64 -16.51 12.21 2.58
C SER A 64 -15.61 11.05 3.04
N ARG A 65 -15.75 9.87 2.44
CA ARG A 65 -15.01 8.63 2.76
C ARG A 65 -14.54 7.89 1.50
N GLN A 66 -14.36 8.63 0.42
CA GLN A 66 -13.74 8.14 -0.81
C GLN A 66 -12.90 9.25 -1.44
N TRP A 67 -11.79 8.86 -2.08
CA TRP A 67 -10.91 9.77 -2.81
C TRP A 67 -9.91 8.98 -3.66
N GLY A 68 -9.12 9.69 -4.47
CA GLY A 68 -7.89 9.15 -5.01
C GLY A 68 -7.05 10.16 -5.79
N SER A 69 -6.00 9.63 -6.41
CA SER A 69 -4.96 10.38 -7.13
C SER A 69 -5.38 10.97 -8.49
N TRP A 70 -6.62 10.77 -8.92
CA TRP A 70 -7.09 11.26 -10.22
C TRP A 70 -7.53 12.73 -10.19
N THR A 71 -7.65 13.32 -11.39
CA THR A 71 -8.13 14.70 -11.54
C THR A 71 -9.62 14.82 -11.21
N SER A 72 -9.98 15.85 -10.45
CA SER A 72 -11.36 16.17 -10.05
C SER A 72 -12.13 15.00 -9.39
N PRO A 73 -11.67 14.46 -8.23
CA PRO A 73 -12.32 13.34 -7.56
C PRO A 73 -13.78 13.54 -7.18
N SER A 74 -14.18 14.78 -6.89
CA SER A 74 -15.58 15.15 -6.61
C SER A 74 -16.52 14.94 -7.81
N THR A 75 -16.02 15.00 -9.04
CA THR A 75 -16.82 14.83 -10.27
C THR A 75 -16.74 13.44 -10.88
N ASN A 76 -15.74 12.65 -10.46
CA ASN A 76 -15.56 11.27 -10.84
C ASN A 76 -15.50 10.43 -9.55
N PRO A 77 -16.64 10.19 -8.89
CA PRO A 77 -16.65 9.42 -7.66
C PRO A 77 -16.38 7.94 -7.95
N VAL A 78 -15.86 7.26 -6.94
CA VAL A 78 -15.85 5.80 -6.84
C VAL A 78 -17.29 5.28 -6.89
N LYS A 79 -17.48 4.20 -7.64
CA LYS A 79 -18.74 3.45 -7.68
C LYS A 79 -18.53 2.04 -7.16
N VAL A 80 -19.57 1.47 -6.58
CA VAL A 80 -19.54 0.09 -6.09
C VAL A 80 -20.75 -0.67 -6.60
N ASP A 81 -20.49 -1.82 -7.19
CA ASP A 81 -21.51 -2.77 -7.65
C ASP A 81 -21.45 -4.03 -6.79
N GLN A 82 -22.61 -4.52 -6.36
CA GLN A 82 -22.72 -5.86 -5.81
C GLN A 82 -22.90 -6.87 -6.96
N ILE A 83 -21.96 -7.80 -7.10
CA ILE A 83 -21.94 -8.81 -8.18
C ILE A 83 -22.32 -10.21 -7.69
N GLY A 84 -22.55 -10.37 -6.39
CA GLY A 84 -22.99 -11.61 -5.75
C GLY A 84 -23.15 -11.43 -4.25
N LEU A 85 -23.65 -12.45 -3.56
CA LEU A 85 -23.71 -12.43 -2.09
C LEU A 85 -22.30 -12.23 -1.53
N GLY A 86 -22.11 -11.17 -0.74
CA GLY A 86 -20.83 -10.78 -0.18
C GLY A 86 -19.74 -10.44 -1.20
N SER A 87 -20.05 -10.29 -2.49
CA SER A 87 -19.07 -10.06 -3.56
C SER A 87 -19.34 -8.73 -4.25
N TYR A 88 -18.31 -7.89 -4.36
CA TYR A 88 -18.41 -6.51 -4.80
C TYR A 88 -17.32 -6.17 -5.80
N VAL A 89 -17.61 -5.21 -6.69
CA VAL A 89 -16.61 -4.54 -7.52
C VAL A 89 -16.60 -3.07 -7.15
N VAL A 90 -15.41 -2.55 -6.87
CA VAL A 90 -15.16 -1.15 -6.56
C VAL A 90 -14.45 -0.53 -7.75
N HIS A 91 -15.11 0.42 -8.39
CA HIS A 91 -14.66 1.10 -9.60
C HIS A 91 -13.97 2.40 -9.22
N PHE A 92 -12.63 2.39 -9.19
CA PHE A 92 -11.84 3.60 -9.05
C PHE A 92 -11.60 4.24 -10.42
N PRO A 93 -12.00 5.49 -10.65
CA PRO A 93 -11.82 6.12 -11.94
C PRO A 93 -10.38 6.62 -12.14
N LEU A 94 -9.92 6.59 -13.39
CA LEU A 94 -8.72 7.30 -13.86
C LEU A 94 -7.40 6.94 -13.14
N ILE A 95 -7.34 5.79 -12.47
CA ILE A 95 -6.13 5.25 -11.82
C ILE A 95 -5.73 3.87 -12.35
N GLY A 96 -6.21 3.51 -13.54
CA GLY A 96 -5.82 2.29 -14.22
C GLY A 96 -4.31 2.21 -14.45
N GLY A 97 -3.73 1.05 -14.17
CA GLY A 97 -2.33 0.76 -14.48
C GLY A 97 -1.87 -0.60 -13.95
N PRO A 98 -0.68 -1.06 -14.36
CA PRO A 98 -0.19 -2.36 -13.96
C PRO A 98 0.19 -2.42 -12.47
N GLY A 99 0.09 -3.63 -11.92
CA GLY A 99 0.56 -3.97 -10.57
C GLY A 99 -0.22 -3.29 -9.45
N GLY A 100 0.50 -2.86 -8.43
CA GLY A 100 -0.06 -2.33 -7.19
C GLY A 100 -0.48 -3.42 -6.20
N VAL A 101 -1.09 -2.97 -5.11
CA VAL A 101 -1.71 -3.79 -4.08
C VAL A 101 -3.06 -3.21 -3.68
N ALA A 102 -3.95 -4.08 -3.23
CA ALA A 102 -5.20 -3.69 -2.60
C ALA A 102 -5.28 -4.22 -1.15
N HIS A 103 -5.97 -3.47 -0.31
CA HIS A 103 -6.31 -3.84 1.07
C HIS A 103 -7.80 -3.65 1.30
N ALA A 104 -8.38 -4.54 2.09
CA ALA A 104 -9.76 -4.44 2.52
C ALA A 104 -9.85 -4.75 4.02
N THR A 105 -10.63 -3.93 4.73
CA THR A 105 -10.96 -4.13 6.15
C THR A 105 -12.47 -4.16 6.28
N ALA A 106 -13.01 -5.22 6.89
CA ALA A 106 -14.44 -5.28 7.17
C ALA A 106 -14.84 -4.21 8.19
N VAL A 107 -16.02 -3.60 7.97
CA VAL A 107 -16.64 -2.67 8.91
C VAL A 107 -17.96 -3.30 9.36
N SER A 108 -18.02 -3.85 10.56
CA SER A 108 -19.18 -4.60 11.04
C SER A 108 -19.13 -4.79 12.55
N SER A 109 -20.28 -4.64 13.20
CA SER A 109 -20.43 -4.95 14.63
C SER A 109 -20.45 -6.45 14.93
N ALA A 110 -20.76 -7.27 13.92
CA ALA A 110 -20.63 -8.73 13.99
C ALA A 110 -19.32 -9.20 13.35
N ALA A 111 -18.89 -10.40 13.72
CA ALA A 111 -17.71 -11.05 13.18
C ALA A 111 -17.86 -11.26 11.66
N ARG A 112 -17.06 -10.53 10.89
CA ARG A 112 -16.95 -10.63 9.44
C ARG A 112 -15.52 -10.30 9.05
N TRP A 113 -15.05 -10.86 7.95
CA TRP A 113 -13.88 -10.34 7.27
C TRP A 113 -14.20 -10.07 5.82
N CYS A 114 -13.43 -9.18 5.21
CA CYS A 114 -13.44 -8.94 3.79
C CYS A 114 -12.00 -9.09 3.30
N GLN A 115 -11.85 -9.67 2.11
CA GLN A 115 -10.59 -9.90 1.45
C GLN A 115 -10.65 -9.35 0.02
N ILE A 116 -9.51 -9.31 -0.63
CA ILE A 116 -9.45 -9.03 -2.06
C ILE A 116 -9.65 -10.34 -2.82
N SER A 117 -10.40 -10.29 -3.92
CA SER A 117 -10.51 -11.43 -4.84
C SER A 117 -9.63 -11.24 -6.07
N ASP A 118 -9.55 -10.01 -6.58
CA ASP A 118 -8.75 -9.63 -7.73
C ASP A 118 -8.69 -8.08 -7.81
N TRP A 119 -7.80 -7.54 -8.64
CA TRP A 119 -7.89 -6.18 -9.15
C TRP A 119 -7.33 -6.09 -10.55
N LYS A 120 -7.96 -5.29 -11.41
CA LYS A 120 -7.50 -5.12 -12.78
C LYS A 120 -7.86 -3.77 -13.36
N THR A 121 -7.08 -3.35 -14.33
CA THR A 121 -7.35 -2.14 -15.10
C THR A 121 -8.53 -2.37 -16.04
N VAL A 122 -9.50 -1.45 -16.03
CA VAL A 122 -10.67 -1.47 -16.90
C VAL A 122 -10.83 -0.10 -17.55
N GLY A 123 -10.55 -0.02 -18.85
CA GLY A 123 -10.42 1.26 -19.56
C GLY A 123 -9.35 2.12 -18.89
N SER A 124 -9.71 3.33 -18.45
CA SER A 124 -8.84 4.22 -17.67
C SER A 124 -8.94 4.02 -16.15
N GLY A 125 -9.89 3.21 -15.68
CA GLY A 125 -10.13 2.95 -14.27
C GLY A 125 -9.40 1.72 -13.76
N GLN A 126 -9.55 1.49 -12.46
CA GLN A 126 -9.08 0.32 -11.74
C GLN A 126 -10.26 -0.30 -10.99
N ASP A 127 -10.57 -1.55 -11.32
CA ASP A 127 -11.57 -2.33 -10.60
C ASP A 127 -10.87 -3.15 -9.50
N VAL A 128 -11.41 -3.09 -8.28
CA VAL A 128 -10.99 -3.91 -7.15
C VAL A 128 -12.15 -4.78 -6.73
N TYR A 129 -11.95 -6.09 -6.75
CA TYR A 129 -12.95 -7.08 -6.36
C TYR A 129 -12.78 -7.42 -4.89
N VAL A 130 -13.84 -7.28 -4.12
CA VAL A 130 -13.86 -7.53 -2.66
C VAL A 130 -14.88 -8.62 -2.35
N SER A 131 -14.46 -9.60 -1.55
CA SER A 131 -15.34 -10.67 -1.07
C SER A 131 -15.38 -10.68 0.46
N CYS A 132 -16.57 -10.73 1.03
CA CYS A 132 -16.81 -10.71 2.47
C CYS A 132 -17.50 -12.00 2.93
N TYR A 133 -17.13 -12.45 4.13
CA TYR A 133 -17.51 -13.76 4.64
C TYR A 133 -17.93 -13.72 6.12
N LEU A 134 -18.81 -14.65 6.49
CA LEU A 134 -19.09 -15.03 7.87
C LEU A 134 -17.92 -15.84 8.45
N PRO A 135 -17.80 -15.95 9.79
CA PRO A 135 -16.81 -16.79 10.47
C PRO A 135 -16.78 -18.24 9.97
N SER A 136 -17.90 -18.75 9.48
CA SER A 136 -18.03 -20.09 8.90
C SER A 136 -17.44 -20.26 7.49
N GLY A 137 -17.03 -19.17 6.82
CA GLY A 137 -16.61 -19.18 5.42
C GLY A 137 -17.72 -18.97 4.41
N ALA A 138 -18.98 -18.85 4.84
CA ALA A 138 -20.07 -18.56 3.92
C ALA A 138 -19.99 -17.09 3.45
N PRO A 139 -20.18 -16.79 2.14
CA PRO A 139 -20.26 -15.42 1.65
C PRO A 139 -21.35 -14.62 2.38
N SER A 140 -21.08 -13.36 2.71
CA SER A 140 -22.03 -12.50 3.43
C SER A 140 -21.85 -11.04 3.09
N ASN A 141 -22.99 -10.36 2.95
CA ASN A 141 -23.00 -8.92 2.75
C ASN A 141 -22.43 -8.20 3.97
N SER A 142 -21.53 -7.26 3.73
CA SER A 142 -20.89 -6.44 4.76
C SER A 142 -20.54 -5.08 4.20
N THR A 143 -20.50 -4.07 5.07
CA THR A 143 -19.75 -2.86 4.75
C THR A 143 -18.26 -3.12 4.96
N PHE A 144 -17.43 -2.36 4.24
CA PHE A 144 -15.98 -2.50 4.27
C PHE A 144 -15.33 -1.21 3.79
N THR A 145 -14.06 -1.05 4.13
CA THR A 145 -13.20 -0.03 3.55
C THR A 145 -12.12 -0.69 2.71
N VAL A 146 -11.84 -0.09 1.56
CA VAL A 146 -10.92 -0.60 0.54
C VAL A 146 -9.93 0.48 0.17
N LEU A 147 -8.71 0.05 -0.11
CA LEU A 147 -7.61 0.88 -0.60
C LEU A 147 -6.92 0.15 -1.75
N TYR A 148 -6.64 0.86 -2.83
CA TYR A 148 -5.71 0.44 -3.88
C TYR A 148 -4.57 1.44 -3.97
N THR A 149 -3.36 0.95 -4.23
CA THR A 149 -2.18 1.79 -4.43
C THR A 149 -1.15 1.11 -5.34
N SER A 150 -0.51 1.87 -6.21
CA SER A 150 0.53 1.44 -7.13
C SER A 150 1.53 2.58 -7.31
N SER A 151 2.79 2.33 -7.01
CA SER A 151 3.83 3.35 -6.99
C SER A 151 5.03 2.90 -7.83
N SER A 152 5.79 3.85 -8.36
CA SER A 152 7.00 3.57 -9.12
C SER A 152 8.00 4.74 -9.00
N GLY A 153 9.27 4.48 -9.31
CA GLY A 153 10.33 5.46 -9.16
C GLY A 153 10.70 5.72 -7.70
N LEU A 154 11.54 6.74 -7.48
CA LEU A 154 11.88 7.21 -6.14
C LEU A 154 11.00 8.40 -5.75
N PRO A 155 10.57 8.52 -4.48
CA PRO A 155 9.86 9.70 -4.04
C PRO A 155 10.71 10.96 -4.22
N PRO A 156 10.11 12.09 -4.66
CA PRO A 156 10.86 13.33 -4.85
C PRO A 156 11.42 13.90 -3.54
N THR A 157 10.75 13.62 -2.41
CA THR A 157 11.20 13.98 -1.06
C THR A 157 11.34 12.73 -0.19
N PRO A 158 12.57 12.33 0.20
CA PRO A 158 12.80 11.18 1.06
C PRO A 158 12.41 11.45 2.53
N SER A 159 11.11 11.56 2.82
CA SER A 159 10.60 11.61 4.21
C SER A 159 10.03 10.26 4.61
N GLY A 160 10.59 9.56 5.61
CA GLY A 160 10.08 8.25 6.03
C GLY A 160 10.29 7.14 4.98
N SER A 161 9.62 6.00 5.17
CA SER A 161 9.75 4.80 4.33
C SER A 161 8.40 4.24 3.93
N TYR A 162 8.31 3.71 2.70
CA TYR A 162 7.13 3.03 2.21
C TYR A 162 7.51 1.90 1.26
N GLY A 163 6.82 0.77 1.36
CA GLY A 163 6.98 -0.32 0.42
C GLY A 163 5.79 -1.26 0.46
N TYR A 164 5.58 -1.98 -0.64
CA TYR A 164 4.56 -3.02 -0.70
C TYR A 164 5.04 -4.24 -1.48
N LEU A 165 4.33 -5.34 -1.28
CA LEU A 165 4.48 -6.61 -1.98
C LEU A 165 3.09 -7.18 -2.31
N ASN A 166 2.94 -7.68 -3.52
CA ASN A 166 1.97 -8.70 -3.88
C ASN A 166 2.74 -10.00 -4.16
N SER A 167 2.36 -11.09 -3.51
CA SER A 167 2.96 -12.41 -3.69
C SER A 167 1.91 -13.48 -3.86
N ASP A 168 2.11 -14.37 -4.82
CA ASP A 168 1.26 -15.55 -4.98
C ASP A 168 1.49 -16.60 -3.86
N GLY A 169 0.67 -17.65 -3.86
CA GLY A 169 0.76 -18.75 -2.89
C GLY A 169 2.03 -19.62 -3.01
N SER A 170 2.82 -19.47 -4.08
CA SER A 170 4.13 -20.11 -4.23
C SER A 170 5.28 -19.26 -3.66
N GLY A 171 5.03 -17.99 -3.36
CA GLY A 171 6.04 -17.02 -2.92
C GLY A 171 6.64 -16.21 -4.08
N THR A 172 6.04 -16.25 -5.27
CA THR A 172 6.47 -15.44 -6.41
C THR A 172 5.96 -14.02 -6.24
N VAL A 173 6.86 -13.03 -6.35
CA VAL A 173 6.51 -11.61 -6.30
C VAL A 173 5.82 -11.20 -7.61
N LEU A 174 4.53 -10.89 -7.54
CA LEU A 174 3.72 -10.45 -8.68
C LEU A 174 3.78 -8.92 -8.88
N GLY A 175 3.97 -8.18 -7.80
CA GLY A 175 4.06 -6.72 -7.80
C GLY A 175 4.77 -6.21 -6.55
N GLN A 176 5.51 -5.10 -6.68
CA GLN A 176 6.23 -4.54 -5.54
C GLN A 176 6.53 -3.06 -5.72
N TYR A 177 6.86 -2.42 -4.61
CA TYR A 177 7.47 -1.10 -4.57
C TYR A 177 8.32 -0.94 -3.31
N ASN A 178 9.39 -0.15 -3.42
CA ASN A 178 10.26 0.17 -2.30
C ASN A 178 10.78 1.61 -2.46
N SER A 179 10.45 2.48 -1.51
CA SER A 179 10.82 3.90 -1.55
C SER A 179 12.33 4.15 -1.44
N ALA A 180 13.13 3.17 -1.04
CA ALA A 180 14.59 3.23 -1.04
C ALA A 180 15.21 2.75 -2.36
N GLY A 181 14.38 2.39 -3.36
CA GLY A 181 14.85 1.93 -4.67
C GLY A 181 15.39 0.50 -4.69
N ALA A 182 15.26 -0.23 -3.58
CA ALA A 182 15.72 -1.61 -3.46
C ALA A 182 14.64 -2.60 -3.94
N VAL A 183 15.03 -3.87 -4.13
CA VAL A 183 14.11 -4.95 -4.57
C VAL A 183 13.64 -5.73 -3.35
N ASN A 184 12.33 -5.75 -3.12
CA ASN A 184 11.69 -6.60 -2.12
C ASN A 184 11.73 -8.06 -2.55
N ALA A 185 11.78 -8.97 -1.58
CA ALA A 185 11.83 -10.40 -1.83
C ALA A 185 10.85 -11.15 -0.92
N VAL A 186 10.43 -12.33 -1.38
CA VAL A 186 9.59 -13.26 -0.62
C VAL A 186 10.24 -14.64 -0.65
N SER A 187 10.25 -15.31 0.48
CA SER A 187 10.56 -16.74 0.58
C SER A 187 9.41 -17.46 1.24
N LYS A 188 8.85 -18.47 0.56
CA LYS A 188 7.83 -19.35 1.11
C LYS A 188 8.41 -20.24 2.21
N GLY A 189 7.69 -20.36 3.32
CA GLY A 189 7.99 -21.26 4.43
C GLY A 189 7.11 -22.51 4.40
N ALA A 190 6.60 -22.91 5.56
CA ALA A 190 5.55 -23.92 5.65
C ALA A 190 4.23 -23.41 5.03
N THR A 191 3.25 -24.29 4.86
CA THR A 191 1.91 -23.93 4.35
C THR A 191 1.34 -22.73 5.08
N GLY A 192 0.87 -21.74 4.33
CA GLY A 192 0.30 -20.52 4.86
C GLY A 192 1.30 -19.56 5.52
N LEU A 193 2.62 -19.75 5.33
CA LEU A 193 3.65 -18.89 5.91
C LEU A 193 4.65 -18.41 4.85
N TRP A 194 4.91 -17.10 4.83
CA TRP A 194 5.91 -16.46 3.99
C TRP A 194 6.75 -15.48 4.79
N LYS A 195 8.03 -15.39 4.44
CA LYS A 195 8.92 -14.35 4.92
C LYS A 195 9.12 -13.32 3.81
N ALA A 196 8.65 -12.11 4.05
CA ALA A 196 8.87 -10.95 3.22
C ALA A 196 10.11 -10.18 3.71
N TRP A 197 10.94 -9.73 2.77
CA TRP A 197 12.10 -8.90 3.02
C TRP A 197 11.96 -7.57 2.27
N LEU A 198 11.98 -6.47 3.04
CA LEU A 198 11.91 -5.10 2.53
C LEU A 198 13.24 -4.36 2.82
N PRO A 199 14.23 -4.46 1.93
CA PRO A 199 15.56 -3.87 2.16
C PRO A 199 15.52 -2.34 2.19
N GLY A 200 16.37 -1.75 3.03
CA GLY A 200 16.59 -0.30 3.10
C GLY A 200 15.42 0.51 3.68
N LEU A 201 14.33 -0.13 4.10
CA LEU A 201 13.17 0.54 4.68
C LEU A 201 13.24 0.56 6.22
N GLY A 202 12.77 1.65 6.81
CA GLY A 202 12.51 1.74 8.24
C GLY A 202 13.75 1.87 9.12
N LEU A 203 13.59 1.48 10.39
CA LEU A 203 14.64 1.50 11.41
C LEU A 203 14.99 0.07 11.84
N ALA A 204 16.08 -0.09 12.59
CA ALA A 204 16.49 -1.35 13.20
C ALA A 204 15.65 -1.76 14.44
N SER A 205 14.55 -1.05 14.71
CA SER A 205 13.58 -1.35 15.75
C SER A 205 12.18 -1.25 15.16
N ASN A 206 11.17 -1.83 15.81
CA ASN A 206 9.81 -1.82 15.30
C ASN A 206 9.35 -0.36 15.15
N ALA A 207 9.24 0.10 13.92
CA ALA A 207 8.92 1.47 13.57
C ALA A 207 8.01 1.49 12.35
N GLY A 208 6.89 2.20 12.44
CA GLY A 208 5.91 2.25 11.36
C GLY A 208 4.67 1.37 11.60
N ASN A 209 4.04 0.98 10.49
CA ASN A 209 2.81 0.23 10.42
C ASN A 209 2.88 -0.81 9.29
N LEU A 210 2.12 -1.89 9.44
CA LEU A 210 2.00 -2.96 8.46
C LEU A 210 0.52 -3.23 8.18
N GLN A 211 0.16 -3.41 6.92
CA GLN A 211 -1.17 -3.85 6.49
C GLN A 211 -1.03 -5.09 5.62
N VAL A 212 -1.85 -6.11 5.88
CA VAL A 212 -1.86 -7.37 5.11
C VAL A 212 -3.30 -7.73 4.77
N THR A 213 -3.52 -8.20 3.55
CA THR A 213 -4.83 -8.71 3.12
C THR A 213 -4.63 -9.94 2.24
N ALA A 214 -5.52 -10.93 2.37
CA ALA A 214 -5.55 -12.08 1.47
C ALA A 214 -6.08 -11.68 0.10
N VAL A 215 -5.57 -12.36 -0.94
CA VAL A 215 -6.08 -12.29 -2.31
C VAL A 215 -6.51 -13.70 -2.72
N ASP A 216 -7.81 -13.95 -2.79
CA ASP A 216 -8.37 -15.23 -3.20
C ASP A 216 -9.78 -15.04 -3.81
N ALA A 217 -9.95 -15.52 -5.04
CA ALA A 217 -11.22 -15.49 -5.76
C ALA A 217 -12.05 -16.78 -5.59
N LYS A 218 -11.45 -17.85 -5.04
CA LYS A 218 -12.04 -19.19 -4.98
C LYS A 218 -12.74 -19.44 -3.65
N GLN A 219 -12.17 -18.98 -2.55
CA GLN A 219 -12.71 -19.21 -1.21
C GLN A 219 -12.31 -18.13 -0.20
N GLY A 220 -12.90 -18.20 0.99
CA GLY A 220 -12.55 -17.34 2.11
C GLY A 220 -11.14 -17.64 2.64
N ALA A 221 -10.30 -16.61 2.66
CA ALA A 221 -8.95 -16.60 3.19
C ALA A 221 -8.68 -15.32 4.00
N ARG A 222 -7.81 -15.42 5.01
CA ARG A 222 -7.39 -14.30 5.85
C ARG A 222 -5.88 -14.36 5.98
N CYS A 223 -5.21 -13.27 5.64
CA CYS A 223 -3.77 -13.13 5.81
C CYS A 223 -3.49 -12.00 6.80
N LYS A 224 -2.43 -12.15 7.57
CA LYS A 224 -2.02 -11.16 8.58
C LYS A 224 -0.52 -11.20 8.84
N VAL A 225 -0.05 -10.25 9.63
CA VAL A 225 1.33 -10.26 10.13
C VAL A 225 1.45 -11.25 11.29
N SER A 226 2.21 -12.32 11.11
CA SER A 226 2.51 -13.29 12.17
C SER A 226 3.64 -12.82 13.08
N ASP A 227 4.66 -12.20 12.50
CA ASP A 227 5.87 -11.77 13.20
C ASP A 227 6.56 -10.65 12.43
N TRP A 228 7.35 -9.83 13.11
CA TRP A 228 8.09 -8.73 12.52
C TRP A 228 9.45 -8.52 13.20
N SER A 229 10.51 -8.71 12.42
CA SER A 229 11.91 -8.56 12.82
C SER A 229 12.60 -7.46 11.98
N PRO A 230 12.63 -6.21 12.47
CA PRO A 230 13.41 -5.12 11.91
C PRO A 230 14.92 -5.37 12.06
N GLY A 231 15.71 -4.86 11.12
CA GLY A 231 17.17 -4.86 11.20
C GLY A 231 17.77 -3.61 10.54
N THR A 232 19.07 -3.41 10.69
CA THR A 232 19.78 -2.26 10.10
C THR A 232 19.73 -2.23 8.57
N ALA A 233 19.50 -3.39 7.94
CA ALA A 233 19.43 -3.53 6.49
C ALA A 233 17.99 -3.47 5.92
N GLY A 234 16.95 -3.40 6.76
CA GLY A 234 15.56 -3.43 6.30
C GLY A 234 14.61 -4.18 7.25
N GLN A 235 13.43 -4.51 6.74
CA GLN A 235 12.35 -5.14 7.51
C GLN A 235 12.13 -6.58 7.07
N THR A 236 12.17 -7.52 8.02
CA THR A 236 11.72 -8.91 7.81
C THR A 236 10.33 -9.10 8.42
N ILE A 237 9.34 -9.42 7.59
CA ILE A 237 7.95 -9.62 8.03
C ILE A 237 7.53 -11.05 7.72
N VAL A 238 6.91 -11.72 8.68
CA VAL A 238 6.29 -13.03 8.45
C VAL A 238 4.80 -12.82 8.21
N VAL A 239 4.33 -13.20 7.04
CA VAL A 239 2.90 -13.22 6.68
C VAL A 239 2.36 -14.62 6.94
N ALA A 240 1.22 -14.70 7.63
CA ALA A 240 0.49 -15.94 7.86
C ALA A 240 -0.91 -15.85 7.24
N CYS A 241 -1.30 -16.88 6.50
CA CYS A 241 -2.61 -16.99 5.88
C CYS A 241 -3.34 -18.26 6.34
N TYR A 242 -4.64 -18.12 6.53
CA TYR A 242 -5.56 -19.17 6.96
C TYR A 242 -6.78 -19.19 6.04
N ASN A 243 -7.34 -20.37 5.79
CA ASN A 243 -8.63 -20.47 5.11
C ASN A 243 -9.79 -20.18 6.07
N ALA A 244 -11.02 -20.32 5.58
CA ALA A 244 -12.23 -20.16 6.38
C ALA A 244 -12.40 -21.18 7.53
N SER A 245 -11.71 -22.32 7.48
CA SER A 245 -11.69 -23.32 8.55
C SER A 245 -10.55 -23.11 9.56
N ASP A 246 -9.94 -21.92 9.56
CA ASP A 246 -8.84 -21.53 10.46
C ASP A 246 -7.56 -22.39 10.32
N VAL A 247 -7.39 -23.13 9.21
CA VAL A 247 -6.16 -23.90 8.94
C VAL A 247 -5.20 -23.12 8.05
N PRO A 248 -3.87 -23.26 8.23
CA PRO A 248 -2.88 -22.61 7.38
C PRO A 248 -3.12 -22.93 5.90
N TYR A 249 -3.05 -21.91 5.05
CA TYR A 249 -3.49 -22.01 3.66
C TYR A 249 -2.62 -21.17 2.72
N ASP A 250 -2.15 -21.79 1.64
CA ASP A 250 -1.39 -21.12 0.59
C ASP A 250 -2.32 -20.33 -0.33
N THR A 251 -2.21 -19.02 -0.30
CA THR A 251 -2.97 -18.08 -1.13
C THR A 251 -2.11 -16.89 -1.52
N GLU A 252 -2.54 -16.12 -2.53
CA GLU A 252 -1.96 -14.81 -2.80
C GLU A 252 -2.27 -13.84 -1.66
N TRP A 253 -1.38 -12.88 -1.43
CA TRP A 253 -1.49 -11.89 -0.36
C TRP A 253 -0.79 -10.58 -0.72
N THR A 254 -1.31 -9.49 -0.16
CA THR A 254 -0.71 -8.17 -0.23
C THR A 254 -0.14 -7.76 1.13
N LEU A 255 0.96 -7.01 1.10
CA LEU A 255 1.61 -6.40 2.26
C LEU A 255 1.97 -4.96 1.94
N SER A 256 1.65 -4.03 2.85
CA SER A 256 2.18 -2.66 2.84
C SER A 256 2.91 -2.36 4.14
N TYR A 257 4.04 -1.67 4.05
CA TYR A 257 4.80 -1.10 5.16
C TYR A 257 4.88 0.41 5.02
N SER A 258 4.61 1.15 6.09
CA SER A 258 4.78 2.60 6.13
C SER A 258 5.43 3.07 7.43
N TYR A 259 6.39 4.00 7.33
CA TYR A 259 7.01 4.66 8.48
C TYR A 259 7.11 6.16 8.22
N LEU A 260 6.54 6.98 9.11
CA LEU A 260 6.36 8.43 8.93
C LEU A 260 5.67 8.79 7.61
N ARG A 261 4.83 7.87 7.10
CA ARG A 261 4.05 7.98 5.87
C ARG A 261 2.69 7.32 6.04
N ALA A 262 1.73 7.77 5.25
CA ALA A 262 0.45 7.09 5.07
C ALA A 262 0.63 5.72 4.38
N VAL A 263 -0.43 4.91 4.42
CA VAL A 263 -0.47 3.57 3.81
C VAL A 263 -0.59 3.59 2.27
N HIS A 264 -0.79 4.78 1.69
CA HIS A 264 -0.79 5.01 0.25
C HIS A 264 -0.11 6.34 -0.07
N GLY A 265 -0.02 6.67 -1.35
CA GLY A 265 0.40 8.00 -1.75
C GLY A 265 1.87 8.34 -1.45
N PRO A 266 2.88 7.43 -1.48
CA PRO A 266 4.27 7.80 -1.20
C PRO A 266 4.84 8.96 -2.06
N ALA A 267 4.31 9.27 -3.25
CA ALA A 267 4.77 10.42 -4.02
C ALA A 267 4.18 11.75 -3.52
N PHE A 268 2.91 11.73 -3.12
CA PHE A 268 2.16 12.87 -2.64
C PHE A 268 1.41 12.47 -1.37
N ALA A 269 2.17 12.35 -0.28
CA ALA A 269 1.63 11.86 0.98
C ALA A 269 0.63 12.87 1.56
N PRO A 270 -0.50 12.39 2.10
CA PRO A 270 -1.44 13.25 2.79
C PRO A 270 -0.80 13.82 4.06
N ARG A 271 -1.26 15.00 4.48
CA ARG A 271 -0.78 15.72 5.67
C ARG A 271 -1.43 15.21 6.93
N SER A 272 -2.67 14.72 6.86
CA SER A 272 -3.40 14.20 8.01
C SER A 272 -3.50 12.68 7.96
N PHE A 273 -2.64 12.01 8.74
CA PHE A 273 -2.62 10.56 8.87
C PHE A 273 -2.05 10.16 10.23
N GLY A 274 -2.29 8.92 10.61
CA GLY A 274 -1.70 8.35 11.79
C GLY A 274 -1.83 6.84 11.81
N TYR A 275 -1.03 6.20 12.64
CA TYR A 275 -1.06 4.76 12.78
C TYR A 275 -0.67 4.36 14.19
N LEU A 276 -1.15 3.19 14.59
CA LEU A 276 -0.64 2.52 15.78
C LEU A 276 -0.46 1.02 15.58
N TRP A 277 0.42 0.44 16.40
CA TRP A 277 0.49 -0.99 16.65
C TRP A 277 0.18 -1.24 18.12
N TYR A 278 -0.88 -1.99 18.37
CA TYR A 278 -1.16 -2.53 19.70
C TYR A 278 -0.59 -3.94 19.81
N ASN A 279 0.34 -4.14 20.76
CA ASN A 279 0.91 -5.44 21.07
C ASN A 279 1.10 -5.60 22.59
N GLY A 280 -0.02 -5.63 23.31
CA GLY A 280 -0.04 -5.55 24.79
C GLY A 280 0.23 -4.14 25.33
N SER A 281 0.99 -3.33 24.60
CA SER A 281 1.24 -1.91 24.80
C SER A 281 1.24 -1.15 23.46
N LEU A 282 1.49 0.16 23.48
CA LEU A 282 1.69 1.00 22.28
C LEU A 282 3.17 1.41 22.19
N PRO A 283 4.02 0.67 21.45
CA PRO A 283 5.43 1.04 21.30
C PRO A 283 5.57 2.42 20.62
N PRO A 284 6.49 3.30 21.08
CA PRO A 284 6.55 4.69 20.59
C PRO A 284 6.76 4.83 19.09
N LEU A 285 7.67 4.06 18.49
CA LEU A 285 8.01 4.16 17.06
C LEU A 285 6.92 3.59 16.13
N THR A 286 5.97 2.86 16.70
CA THR A 286 4.79 2.35 16.00
C THR A 286 3.52 3.08 16.43
N ASN A 287 3.61 4.20 17.13
CA ASN A 287 2.48 5.06 17.49
C ASN A 287 2.77 6.48 16.97
N TYR A 288 2.24 6.79 15.79
CA TYR A 288 2.56 8.03 15.08
C TYR A 288 1.30 8.80 14.69
N ASN A 289 1.38 10.13 14.80
CA ASN A 289 0.36 11.06 14.38
C ASN A 289 1.03 12.24 13.66
N SER A 290 0.58 12.55 12.45
CA SER A 290 1.20 13.61 11.64
C SER A 290 1.03 15.02 12.21
N SER A 291 0.07 15.23 13.12
CA SER A 291 -0.08 16.51 13.84
C SER A 291 0.92 16.69 14.99
N GLY A 292 1.69 15.64 15.32
CA GLY A 292 2.58 15.61 16.50
C GLY A 292 1.89 15.23 17.81
N ALA A 293 0.57 14.98 17.80
CA ALA A 293 -0.15 14.45 18.95
C ALA A 293 0.22 12.98 19.25
N THR A 294 -0.17 12.48 20.42
CA THR A 294 -0.02 11.06 20.77
C THR A 294 -1.34 10.33 20.57
N ASN A 295 -1.36 9.26 19.77
CA ASN A 295 -2.56 8.43 19.69
C ASN A 295 -2.71 7.61 20.97
N THR A 296 -3.95 7.36 21.35
CA THR A 296 -4.29 6.59 22.54
C THR A 296 -5.14 5.39 22.18
N LEU A 297 -5.12 4.40 23.08
CA LEU A 297 -5.96 3.22 23.01
C LEU A 297 -6.70 3.11 24.33
N ALA A 298 -8.02 2.99 24.25
CA ALA A 298 -8.89 2.71 25.38
C ALA A 298 -9.66 1.39 25.15
N GLY A 299 -10.25 0.88 26.23
CA GLY A 299 -10.94 -0.40 26.24
C GLY A 299 -10.02 -1.59 26.54
N SER A 300 -10.63 -2.73 26.85
CA SER A 300 -9.94 -3.98 27.19
C SER A 300 -10.22 -5.11 26.20
N GLY A 301 -10.91 -4.84 25.10
CA GLY A 301 -11.38 -5.82 24.11
C GLY A 301 -12.46 -5.23 23.21
N ALA A 302 -13.09 -6.05 22.36
CA ALA A 302 -13.92 -5.61 21.24
C ALA A 302 -15.18 -4.79 21.64
N PRO A 303 -15.32 -3.51 21.24
CA PRO A 303 -14.33 -2.73 20.47
C PRO A 303 -13.29 -2.02 21.35
N PHE A 304 -12.01 -2.16 20.98
CA PHE A 304 -10.99 -1.21 21.35
C PHE A 304 -11.31 0.15 20.72
N THR A 305 -11.04 1.23 21.44
CA THR A 305 -11.19 2.58 20.89
C THR A 305 -9.81 3.19 20.69
N VAL A 306 -9.37 3.23 19.43
CA VAL A 306 -8.19 4.00 19.04
C VAL A 306 -8.60 5.45 18.83
N THR A 307 -7.91 6.39 19.48
CA THR A 307 -8.10 7.83 19.26
C THR A 307 -6.86 8.42 18.63
N LEU A 308 -7.01 9.05 17.45
CA LEU A 308 -5.97 9.82 16.78
C LEU A 308 -6.36 11.31 16.79
N PRO A 309 -5.76 12.13 17.67
CA PRO A 309 -6.11 13.54 17.77
C PRO A 309 -5.71 14.34 16.53
N SER A 310 -6.46 15.41 16.24
CA SER A 310 -6.08 16.48 15.31
C SER A 310 -5.76 16.06 13.86
N VAL A 311 -6.23 14.89 13.44
CA VAL A 311 -6.03 14.37 12.07
C VAL A 311 -7.35 14.05 11.36
N ALA A 312 -8.51 14.36 11.95
CA ALA A 312 -9.80 14.05 11.35
C ALA A 312 -10.15 14.99 10.18
N VAL A 313 -9.59 14.70 9.00
CA VAL A 313 -9.76 15.48 7.77
C VAL A 313 -10.43 14.63 6.69
N PRO A 314 -11.68 14.95 6.30
CA PRO A 314 -12.30 14.35 5.12
C PRO A 314 -11.66 14.82 3.80
N SER A 315 -11.65 14.03 2.74
CA SER A 315 -12.09 12.63 2.67
C SER A 315 -11.04 11.69 3.28
N ASP A 316 -11.45 10.58 3.88
CA ASP A 316 -10.53 9.69 4.60
C ASP A 316 -10.87 8.20 4.51
N THR A 317 -9.95 7.38 5.01
CA THR A 317 -10.03 5.93 5.09
C THR A 317 -9.31 5.40 6.33
N SER A 318 -9.53 4.13 6.66
CA SER A 318 -8.81 3.43 7.71
C SER A 318 -8.58 1.98 7.33
N GLN A 319 -7.50 1.38 7.81
CA GLN A 319 -7.19 -0.04 7.59
C GLN A 319 -6.78 -0.69 8.91
N VAL A 320 -7.17 -1.94 9.10
CA VAL A 320 -6.83 -2.72 10.28
C VAL A 320 -6.40 -4.11 9.83
N THR A 321 -5.28 -4.59 10.37
CA THR A 321 -4.86 -5.99 10.26
C THR A 321 -4.52 -6.54 11.63
N ALA A 322 -4.86 -7.80 11.88
CA ALA A 322 -4.44 -8.51 13.08
C ALA A 322 -2.92 -8.74 13.09
N TYR A 323 -2.36 -8.97 14.27
CA TYR A 323 -0.98 -9.38 14.48
C TYR A 323 -0.91 -10.62 15.39
N GLY A 324 0.02 -11.53 15.10
CA GLY A 324 0.34 -12.69 15.93
C GLY A 324 0.09 -14.03 15.25
N LYS A 325 0.39 -15.12 15.96
CA LYS A 325 0.49 -16.48 15.39
C LYS A 325 -0.83 -17.26 15.32
N SER A 326 -1.87 -16.86 16.04
CA SER A 326 -3.21 -17.48 15.98
C SER A 326 -3.86 -17.24 14.60
N PRO A 327 -5.00 -17.84 14.26
CA PRO A 327 -5.81 -17.48 13.09
C PRO A 327 -6.74 -16.26 13.31
N ASP A 328 -6.63 -15.56 14.43
CA ASP A 328 -7.48 -14.40 14.74
C ASP A 328 -7.41 -13.31 13.65
N TYR A 329 -8.50 -12.58 13.47
CA TYR A 329 -8.60 -11.48 12.51
C TYR A 329 -9.22 -10.26 13.18
N CYS A 330 -8.98 -9.09 12.60
CA CYS A 330 -9.51 -7.83 13.13
C CYS A 330 -10.18 -7.05 12.00
N GLY A 331 -11.12 -6.20 12.38
CA GLY A 331 -11.78 -5.24 11.53
C GLY A 331 -12.21 -4.02 12.33
N LEU A 332 -13.01 -3.17 11.71
CA LEU A 332 -13.64 -2.04 12.38
C LEU A 332 -15.04 -2.45 12.83
N TYR A 333 -15.38 -2.21 14.10
CA TYR A 333 -16.70 -2.51 14.65
C TYR A 333 -17.80 -1.60 14.05
N ALA A 334 -17.41 -0.37 13.72
CA ALA A 334 -18.25 0.64 13.10
C ALA A 334 -17.36 1.58 12.26
N PRO A 335 -17.93 2.41 11.37
CA PRO A 335 -17.15 3.42 10.65
C PRO A 335 -16.43 4.34 11.63
N TRP A 336 -15.25 4.81 11.25
CA TRP A 336 -14.52 5.75 12.10
C TRP A 336 -15.31 7.05 12.30
N ALA A 337 -15.31 7.53 13.54
CA ALA A 337 -15.94 8.77 13.92
C ALA A 337 -14.93 9.93 13.89
N ARG A 338 -15.42 11.16 13.74
CA ARG A 338 -14.60 12.39 13.69
C ARG A 338 -14.94 13.38 14.83
N PRO A 339 -15.07 12.95 16.10
CA PRO A 339 -15.48 13.85 17.18
C PRO A 339 -14.41 14.93 17.44
N SER A 340 -14.83 16.19 17.43
CA SER A 340 -13.99 17.33 17.86
C SER A 340 -12.59 17.35 17.21
N GLY A 341 -12.50 17.03 15.91
CA GLY A 341 -11.23 17.01 15.16
C GLY A 341 -10.32 15.80 15.41
N SER A 342 -10.75 14.85 16.25
CA SER A 342 -10.07 13.58 16.48
C SER A 342 -10.73 12.45 15.72
N VAL A 343 -9.95 11.46 15.29
CA VAL A 343 -10.45 10.23 14.69
C VAL A 343 -10.63 9.18 15.78
N GLY A 344 -11.82 8.59 15.87
CA GLY A 344 -12.08 7.40 16.68
C GLY A 344 -12.20 6.16 15.80
N LEU A 345 -11.27 5.21 15.90
CA LEU A 345 -11.34 3.91 15.23
C LEU A 345 -11.78 2.83 16.23
N PRO A 346 -13.02 2.31 16.12
CA PRO A 346 -13.45 1.21 16.96
C PRO A 346 -12.96 -0.11 16.35
N VAL A 347 -11.91 -0.71 16.92
CA VAL A 347 -11.29 -1.95 16.42
C VAL A 347 -11.85 -3.16 17.16
N ALA A 348 -12.36 -4.14 16.42
CA ALA A 348 -12.80 -5.41 16.97
C ALA A 348 -12.00 -6.56 16.36
N CYS A 349 -11.60 -7.51 17.21
CA CYS A 349 -10.87 -8.69 16.80
C CYS A 349 -11.65 -9.95 17.18
N PHE A 350 -11.53 -10.97 16.36
CA PHE A 350 -12.30 -12.20 16.44
C PHE A 350 -11.38 -13.41 16.27
N GLY A 351 -11.59 -14.43 17.09
CA GLY A 351 -10.93 -15.71 16.97
C GLY A 351 -11.66 -16.67 16.02
N PRO A 352 -11.22 -17.94 15.96
CA PRO A 352 -11.94 -19.02 15.31
C PRO A 352 -13.43 -19.04 15.66
N GLY A 353 -14.29 -19.23 14.66
CA GLY A 353 -15.75 -19.23 14.84
C GLY A 353 -16.37 -17.86 15.15
N GLY A 354 -15.60 -16.76 15.19
CA GLY A 354 -16.12 -15.39 15.30
C GLY A 354 -16.35 -14.89 16.72
N THR A 355 -15.80 -15.56 17.73
CA THR A 355 -15.83 -15.07 19.11
C THR A 355 -14.92 -13.86 19.24
N GLN A 356 -15.34 -12.85 20.00
CA GLN A 356 -14.49 -11.67 20.24
C GLN A 356 -13.27 -12.06 21.09
N VAL A 357 -12.10 -11.58 20.67
CA VAL A 357 -10.83 -11.85 21.35
C VAL A 357 -10.03 -10.58 21.54
N LYS A 358 -9.16 -10.58 22.55
CA LYS A 358 -8.11 -9.59 22.70
C LYS A 358 -6.87 -10.08 21.97
N THR A 359 -6.64 -9.54 20.78
CA THR A 359 -5.46 -9.87 19.97
C THR A 359 -4.75 -8.58 19.53
N PRO A 360 -3.40 -8.59 19.41
CA PRO A 360 -2.65 -7.49 18.82
C PRO A 360 -3.11 -7.12 17.41
N PHE A 361 -2.95 -5.84 17.03
CA PHE A 361 -3.34 -5.37 15.70
C PHE A 361 -2.57 -4.12 15.28
N PHE A 362 -2.49 -3.89 13.98
CA PHE A 362 -2.10 -2.63 13.38
C PHE A 362 -3.36 -1.87 12.95
N ALA A 363 -3.41 -0.58 13.24
CA ALA A 363 -4.42 0.33 12.73
C ALA A 363 -3.75 1.49 12.00
N ALA A 364 -4.28 1.88 10.85
CA ALA A 364 -3.86 3.03 10.09
C ALA A 364 -5.08 3.87 9.72
N TYR A 365 -4.94 5.19 9.83
CA TYR A 365 -5.88 6.18 9.34
C TYR A 365 -5.14 7.11 8.39
N THR A 366 -5.81 7.52 7.33
CA THR A 366 -5.28 8.51 6.41
C THR A 366 -6.40 9.30 5.75
N SER A 367 -6.17 10.60 5.61
CA SER A 367 -6.99 11.47 4.77
C SER A 367 -6.46 11.48 3.33
N ALA A 368 -7.19 12.19 2.48
CA ALA A 368 -6.85 12.43 1.09
C ALA A 368 -5.74 13.48 0.89
N ILE A 369 -5.58 14.43 1.83
CA ILE A 369 -4.77 15.65 1.66
C ILE A 369 -3.78 15.86 2.80
#